data_AF-A0A0D2CY02-F1
#
_entry.id   AF-A0A0D2CY02-F1
#
_cell.length_a   1.000
_cell.length_b   1.000
_cell.length_c   1.000
_cell.angle_alpha   90.00
_cell.angle_beta   90.00
_cell.angle_gamma   90.00
#
_symmetry.space_group_name_H-M   'P 1'
#
loop_
_entity.id
_entity.type
_entity.pdbx_description
1 polymer ?
#
loop_
_entity_poly.entity_id
_entity_poly.type
_entity_poly.pdbx_seq_one_letter_code
_entity_poly.pdbx_strand_id
1 'polypeptide(L)'
;MSTPEGSDPISCAQECWTEKFNAMPFTTFHMLDYLLRKAEITYEQYVEKPELLQQHKAPITDDDAQELKELASQPGRCTNFACQVVNALNEMHEGVYDFRFFDIDEHRVAVCKKTGVLIDSSLPGVHKRESSDDWARNKTRRVKCRSEGAASALQSFAGVVKDYQWKTKRPFKEICPTQGIRTCLQELVAKKTDPFCLFRQSSDDGVELLGVIEWDLERRTLSLATDLESCINQTYLVEFFFTKAGPADLERFCEEYVAKFLGSVNVTGSFGELQWSRCQTLHRKVWHAAKAVWGSPIPIFPEEQLTDIDEKFLEVHGVIEEHKVAAADYAEKVDEVLAEAKELLKNVKEIRRREEHLDTSVQALKRAAEEGEKDQEMRNREQAVMAVEQELQEVAAIKKELLLRSSKLGAMGENKEQPPKDPRDVEKIFSPIEEHLVHAQMLLKKRLAVSAELADEARKGGV
;
A
#
# COMPACT_ATOMS: atom_id res chain seq x y z
N MET A 1 -23.27 -1.15 -42.80
CA MET A 1 -23.01 -2.31 -43.68
C MET A 1 -24.14 -3.28 -43.44
N SER A 2 -24.97 -3.56 -44.45
CA SER A 2 -26.07 -4.52 -44.31
C SER A 2 -25.45 -5.91 -44.20
N THR A 3 -25.69 -6.61 -43.09
CA THR A 3 -25.18 -7.96 -42.89
C THR A 3 -25.76 -8.90 -43.94
N PRO A 4 -24.95 -9.80 -44.54
CA PRO A 4 -25.45 -10.80 -45.46
C PRO A 4 -26.57 -11.58 -44.77
N GLU A 5 -27.75 -11.64 -45.40
CA GLU A 5 -28.87 -12.44 -44.91
C GLU A 5 -28.38 -13.88 -44.65
N GLY A 6 -28.40 -14.31 -43.38
CA GLY A 6 -28.09 -15.69 -42.98
C GLY A 6 -26.83 -15.91 -42.13
N SER A 7 -26.13 -14.88 -41.65
CA SER A 7 -25.04 -15.08 -40.69
C SER A 7 -25.56 -15.60 -39.34
N ASP A 8 -25.01 -16.71 -38.86
CA ASP A 8 -25.37 -17.30 -37.56
C ASP A 8 -25.10 -16.28 -36.42
N PRO A 9 -26.13 -15.89 -35.62
CA PRO A 9 -25.95 -14.94 -34.53
C PRO A 9 -24.89 -15.32 -33.50
N ILE A 10 -24.57 -16.60 -33.36
CA ILE A 10 -23.51 -17.05 -32.44
C ILE A 10 -22.13 -16.72 -33.03
N SER A 11 -21.90 -17.02 -34.31
CA SER A 11 -20.66 -16.67 -35.01
C SER A 11 -20.39 -15.16 -34.96
N CYS A 12 -21.40 -14.34 -35.27
CA CYS A 12 -21.27 -12.89 -35.19
C CYS A 12 -20.96 -12.40 -33.76
N ALA A 13 -21.63 -12.98 -32.76
CA ALA A 13 -21.34 -12.67 -31.36
C ALA A 13 -19.91 -13.09 -30.98
N GLN A 14 -19.43 -14.24 -31.44
CA GLN A 14 -18.08 -14.74 -31.19
C GLN A 14 -17.01 -13.83 -31.79
N GLU A 15 -17.18 -13.42 -33.04
CA GLU A 15 -16.25 -12.49 -33.71
C GLU A 15 -16.17 -11.16 -32.95
N CYS A 16 -17.34 -10.59 -32.59
CA CYS A 16 -17.39 -9.35 -31.83
C CYS A 16 -16.78 -9.50 -30.42
N TRP A 17 -17.04 -10.62 -29.75
CA TRP A 17 -16.45 -10.94 -28.45
C TRP A 17 -14.93 -10.98 -28.55
N THR A 18 -14.38 -11.72 -29.52
CA THR A 18 -12.93 -11.89 -29.73
C THR A 18 -12.27 -10.56 -30.07
N GLU A 19 -12.87 -9.77 -30.96
CA GLU A 19 -12.38 -8.44 -31.31
C GLU A 19 -12.27 -7.54 -30.06
N LYS A 20 -13.35 -7.44 -29.26
CA LYS A 20 -13.33 -6.60 -28.05
C LYS A 20 -12.42 -7.16 -26.96
N PHE A 21 -12.31 -8.47 -26.84
CA PHE A 21 -11.49 -9.11 -25.82
C PHE A 21 -10.01 -8.82 -26.06
N ASN A 22 -9.57 -8.93 -27.33
CA ASN A 22 -8.22 -8.62 -27.77
C ASN A 22 -7.93 -7.11 -27.76
N ALA A 23 -8.91 -6.27 -28.07
CA ALA A 23 -8.68 -4.82 -28.15
C ALA A 23 -8.67 -4.09 -26.80
N MET A 24 -9.25 -4.68 -25.75
CA MET A 24 -9.52 -3.98 -24.49
C MET A 24 -8.92 -4.71 -23.28
N PRO A 25 -8.08 -4.05 -22.47
CA PRO A 25 -7.56 -4.65 -21.25
C PRO A 25 -8.66 -4.84 -20.20
N PHE A 26 -8.37 -5.70 -19.23
CA PHE A 26 -9.13 -5.75 -17.98
C PHE A 26 -8.48 -4.81 -16.97
N THR A 27 -9.12 -3.70 -16.63
CA THR A 27 -8.47 -2.60 -15.87
C THR A 27 -9.44 -1.87 -14.93
N THR A 28 -8.89 -1.15 -13.95
CA THR A 28 -9.64 -0.25 -13.04
C THR A 28 -9.42 1.23 -13.34
N PHE A 29 -8.49 1.62 -14.22
CA PHE A 29 -8.08 3.03 -14.38
C PHE A 29 -9.22 3.98 -14.73
N HIS A 30 -10.08 3.64 -15.69
CA HIS A 30 -11.20 4.51 -16.10
C HIS A 30 -12.27 4.65 -15.01
N MET A 31 -12.54 3.57 -14.28
CA MET A 31 -13.47 3.59 -13.16
C MET A 31 -12.92 4.43 -12.00
N LEU A 32 -11.62 4.32 -11.72
CA LEU A 32 -10.95 5.14 -10.72
C LEU A 32 -10.98 6.62 -11.11
N ASP A 33 -10.63 6.98 -12.35
CA ASP A 33 -10.68 8.37 -12.81
C ASP A 33 -12.09 8.97 -12.64
N TYR A 34 -13.13 8.22 -12.98
CA TYR A 34 -14.51 8.61 -12.74
C TYR A 34 -14.79 8.85 -11.25
N LEU A 35 -14.39 7.92 -10.39
CA LEU A 35 -14.59 8.01 -8.94
C LEU A 35 -13.87 9.21 -8.33
N LEU A 36 -12.62 9.46 -8.72
CA LEU A 36 -11.83 10.60 -8.26
C LEU A 36 -12.47 11.93 -8.68
N ARG A 37 -12.90 12.05 -9.94
CA ARG A 37 -13.62 13.24 -10.42
C ARG A 37 -14.92 13.47 -9.67
N LYS A 38 -15.70 12.41 -9.42
CA LYS A 38 -16.96 12.51 -8.66
C LYS A 38 -16.77 12.83 -7.19
N ALA A 39 -15.65 12.43 -6.60
CA ALA A 39 -15.29 12.76 -5.23
C ALA A 39 -14.55 14.09 -5.10
N GLU A 40 -14.24 14.77 -6.21
CA GLU A 40 -13.39 15.97 -6.25
C GLU A 40 -11.99 15.75 -5.61
N ILE A 41 -11.45 14.54 -5.74
CA ILE A 41 -10.15 14.14 -5.21
C ILE A 41 -9.11 14.17 -6.34
N THR A 42 -7.97 14.84 -6.12
CA THR A 42 -6.86 14.81 -7.09
C THR A 42 -6.10 13.49 -7.04
N TYR A 43 -5.35 13.17 -8.10
CA TYR A 43 -4.54 11.96 -8.11
C TYR A 43 -3.47 11.97 -7.00
N GLU A 44 -2.87 13.13 -6.70
CA GLU A 44 -1.90 13.29 -5.61
C GLU A 44 -2.53 13.01 -4.24
N GLN A 45 -3.73 13.54 -3.98
CA GLN A 45 -4.46 13.26 -2.75
C GLN A 45 -4.81 11.77 -2.62
N TYR A 46 -5.24 11.15 -3.72
CA TYR A 46 -5.57 9.73 -3.76
C TYR A 46 -4.35 8.85 -3.52
N VAL A 47 -3.23 9.14 -4.18
CA VAL A 47 -1.95 8.47 -3.98
C VAL A 47 -1.47 8.65 -2.53
N GLU A 48 -1.55 9.85 -1.97
CA GLU A 48 -1.12 10.07 -0.58
C GLU A 48 -2.00 9.31 0.43
N LYS A 49 -3.31 9.28 0.22
CA LYS A 49 -4.32 8.72 1.12
C LYS A 49 -5.46 8.03 0.35
N PRO A 50 -5.28 6.78 -0.10
CA PRO A 50 -6.28 6.06 -0.90
C PRO A 50 -7.64 5.92 -0.20
N GLU A 51 -7.65 5.90 1.14
CA GLU A 51 -8.86 5.81 1.95
C GLU A 51 -9.81 7.02 1.81
N LEU A 52 -9.33 8.16 1.29
CA LEU A 52 -10.17 9.34 1.04
C LEU A 52 -11.35 9.01 0.14
N LEU A 53 -11.13 8.16 -0.86
CA LEU A 53 -12.18 7.77 -1.79
C LEU A 53 -13.33 6.99 -1.10
N GLN A 54 -13.01 6.22 -0.05
CA GLN A 54 -14.03 5.57 0.78
C GLN A 54 -14.76 6.56 1.69
N GLN A 55 -14.03 7.54 2.22
CA GLN A 55 -14.57 8.52 3.17
C GLN A 55 -15.55 9.49 2.51
N HIS A 56 -15.28 9.92 1.27
CA HIS A 56 -16.11 10.89 0.56
C HIS A 56 -17.45 10.30 0.09
N LYS A 57 -17.58 8.96 0.00
CA LYS A 57 -18.81 8.24 -0.41
C LYS A 57 -19.51 8.92 -1.59
N ALA A 58 -18.76 9.22 -2.67
CA ALA A 58 -19.29 9.94 -3.82
C ALA A 58 -20.64 9.33 -4.25
N PRO A 59 -21.76 10.07 -4.12
CA PRO A 59 -23.07 9.51 -4.39
C PRO A 59 -23.20 9.30 -5.89
N ILE A 60 -23.12 8.04 -6.33
CA ILE A 60 -23.40 7.67 -7.72
C ILE A 60 -24.92 7.50 -7.84
N THR A 61 -25.57 8.48 -8.44
CA THR A 61 -27.02 8.61 -8.53
C THR A 61 -27.55 8.21 -9.91
N ASP A 62 -28.86 8.29 -10.11
CA ASP A 62 -29.48 8.09 -11.41
C ASP A 62 -29.25 9.27 -12.36
N ASP A 63 -28.93 10.46 -11.84
CA ASP A 63 -28.60 11.64 -12.65
C ASP A 63 -27.27 11.47 -13.41
N ASP A 64 -26.42 10.55 -12.96
CA ASP A 64 -25.15 10.20 -13.60
C ASP A 64 -25.33 9.26 -14.82
N ALA A 65 -26.56 8.96 -15.24
CA ALA A 65 -26.84 7.93 -16.25
C ALA A 65 -26.07 8.11 -17.57
N GLN A 66 -25.87 9.36 -18.01
CA GLN A 66 -25.12 9.64 -19.24
C GLN A 66 -23.63 9.36 -19.08
N GLU A 67 -23.00 9.84 -18.00
CA GLU A 67 -21.59 9.57 -17.72
C GLU A 67 -21.33 8.08 -17.47
N LEU A 68 -22.27 7.37 -16.85
CA LEU A 68 -22.17 5.92 -16.66
C LEU A 68 -22.26 5.14 -17.99
N LYS A 69 -23.04 5.62 -18.96
CA LYS A 69 -23.05 5.06 -20.32
C LYS A 69 -21.74 5.29 -21.03
N GLU A 70 -21.17 6.49 -20.91
CA GLU A 70 -19.85 6.80 -21.47
C GLU A 70 -18.77 5.94 -20.84
N LEU A 71 -18.76 5.79 -19.51
CA LEU A 71 -17.85 4.91 -18.81
C LEU A 71 -18.01 3.44 -19.24
N ALA A 72 -19.23 2.98 -19.49
CA ALA A 72 -19.49 1.61 -19.97
C ALA A 72 -18.83 1.32 -21.33
N SER A 73 -18.58 2.36 -22.14
CA SER A 73 -17.89 2.24 -23.43
C SER A 73 -16.35 2.20 -23.33
N GLN A 74 -15.80 2.56 -22.17
CA GLN A 74 -14.36 2.57 -21.91
C GLN A 74 -13.87 1.19 -21.43
N PRO A 75 -12.56 0.87 -21.58
CA PRO A 75 -11.94 -0.27 -20.92
C PRO A 75 -12.24 -0.30 -19.41
N GLY A 76 -12.41 -1.50 -18.87
CA GLY A 76 -12.76 -1.65 -17.47
C GLY A 76 -12.79 -3.11 -17.05
N ARG A 77 -13.63 -3.41 -16.05
CA ARG A 77 -13.86 -4.77 -15.57
C ARG A 77 -14.85 -5.52 -16.48
N CYS A 78 -15.31 -6.69 -16.01
CA CYS A 78 -16.20 -7.60 -16.75
C CYS A 78 -17.48 -6.91 -17.29
N THR A 79 -18.06 -5.99 -16.52
CA THR A 79 -19.29 -5.28 -16.93
C THR A 79 -19.05 -4.36 -18.12
N ASN A 80 -17.92 -3.63 -18.16
CA ASN A 80 -17.56 -2.78 -19.30
C ASN A 80 -17.39 -3.63 -20.56
N PHE A 81 -16.68 -4.75 -20.43
CA PHE A 81 -16.50 -5.67 -21.54
C PHE A 81 -17.84 -6.15 -22.11
N ALA A 82 -18.75 -6.63 -21.24
CA ALA A 82 -20.07 -7.06 -21.67
C ALA A 82 -20.88 -5.92 -22.32
N CYS A 83 -20.81 -4.70 -21.77
CA CYS A 83 -21.46 -3.53 -22.37
C CYS A 83 -20.93 -3.24 -23.78
N GLN A 84 -19.61 -3.27 -23.98
CA GLN A 84 -18.98 -2.97 -25.26
C GLN A 84 -19.36 -3.99 -26.34
N VAL A 85 -19.33 -5.29 -26.01
CA VAL A 85 -19.75 -6.35 -26.94
C VAL A 85 -21.24 -6.21 -27.29
N VAL A 86 -22.10 -6.01 -26.29
CA VAL A 86 -23.54 -5.85 -26.50
C VAL A 86 -23.86 -4.62 -27.36
N ASN A 87 -23.22 -3.48 -27.09
CA ASN A 87 -23.44 -2.27 -27.86
C ASN A 87 -23.02 -2.47 -29.32
N ALA A 88 -21.84 -3.03 -29.57
CA ALA A 88 -21.37 -3.32 -30.92
C ALA A 88 -22.31 -4.29 -31.66
N LEU A 89 -22.80 -5.33 -31.01
CA LEU A 89 -23.75 -6.27 -31.62
C LEU A 89 -25.10 -5.61 -31.95
N ASN A 90 -25.62 -4.76 -31.07
CA ASN A 90 -26.87 -4.04 -31.31
C ASN A 90 -26.74 -3.02 -32.44
N GLU A 91 -25.57 -2.38 -32.58
CA GLU A 91 -25.25 -1.45 -33.67
C GLU A 91 -25.09 -2.17 -35.02
N MET A 92 -24.43 -3.33 -35.04
CA MET A 92 -24.21 -4.11 -36.27
C MET A 92 -25.44 -4.88 -36.72
N HIS A 93 -26.30 -5.29 -35.80
CA HIS A 93 -27.43 -6.21 -36.06
C HIS A 93 -28.70 -5.77 -35.31
N GLU A 94 -29.24 -4.61 -35.68
CA GLU A 94 -30.44 -4.06 -35.06
C GLU A 94 -31.61 -5.06 -35.08
N GLY A 95 -32.22 -5.30 -33.92
CA GLY A 95 -33.37 -6.19 -33.77
C GLY A 95 -33.07 -7.69 -33.68
N VAL A 96 -31.84 -8.14 -33.95
CA VAL A 96 -31.44 -9.56 -33.85
C VAL A 96 -31.29 -9.97 -32.38
N TYR A 97 -30.63 -9.13 -31.58
CA TYR A 97 -30.37 -9.41 -30.17
C TYR A 97 -31.36 -8.71 -29.22
N ASP A 98 -31.51 -9.24 -28.01
CA ASP A 98 -32.26 -8.64 -26.88
C ASP A 98 -31.52 -9.00 -25.59
N PHE A 99 -30.41 -8.29 -25.35
CA PHE A 99 -29.53 -8.54 -24.21
C PHE A 99 -30.10 -8.00 -22.91
N ARG A 100 -30.09 -8.84 -21.87
CA ARG A 100 -30.38 -8.49 -20.48
C ARG A 100 -29.14 -8.73 -19.62
N PHE A 101 -28.85 -7.82 -18.71
CA PHE A 101 -27.70 -7.95 -17.81
C PHE A 101 -28.15 -8.60 -16.51
N PHE A 102 -27.30 -9.48 -15.99
CA PHE A 102 -27.55 -10.19 -14.74
C PHE A 102 -26.40 -9.96 -13.78
N ASP A 103 -26.76 -9.66 -12.54
CA ASP A 103 -25.84 -9.62 -11.41
C ASP A 103 -25.72 -11.01 -10.77
N ILE A 104 -24.49 -11.52 -10.70
CA ILE A 104 -24.09 -12.84 -10.25
C ILE A 104 -23.09 -12.63 -9.11
N ASP A 105 -23.59 -12.04 -8.02
CA ASP A 105 -22.80 -11.59 -6.88
C ASP A 105 -21.72 -10.54 -7.28
N GLU A 106 -20.46 -10.91 -7.45
CA GLU A 106 -19.36 -9.97 -7.77
C GLU A 106 -19.03 -9.88 -9.27
N HIS A 107 -19.87 -10.50 -10.09
CA HIS A 107 -19.69 -10.61 -11.53
C HIS A 107 -20.96 -10.26 -12.27
N ARG A 108 -20.84 -9.66 -13.46
CA ARG A 108 -21.99 -9.30 -14.30
C ARG A 108 -21.80 -9.79 -15.70
N VAL A 109 -22.84 -10.38 -16.25
CA VAL A 109 -22.86 -10.93 -17.61
C VAL A 109 -24.06 -10.41 -18.38
N ALA A 110 -24.01 -10.51 -19.70
CA ALA A 110 -25.14 -10.20 -20.57
C ALA A 110 -25.65 -11.46 -21.27
N VAL A 111 -26.97 -11.64 -21.27
CA VAL A 111 -27.63 -12.79 -21.92
C VAL A 111 -28.69 -12.29 -22.89
N CYS A 112 -28.60 -12.72 -24.15
CA CYS A 112 -29.62 -12.44 -25.15
C CYS A 112 -30.83 -13.35 -24.96
N LYS A 113 -32.01 -12.75 -24.74
CA LYS A 113 -33.28 -13.49 -24.56
C LYS A 113 -33.79 -14.15 -25.84
N LYS A 114 -33.45 -13.58 -27.01
CA LYS A 114 -33.84 -14.11 -28.33
C LYS A 114 -32.96 -15.28 -28.78
N THR A 115 -31.64 -15.17 -28.64
CA THR A 115 -30.68 -16.13 -29.22
C THR A 115 -30.07 -17.09 -28.18
N GLY A 116 -30.21 -16.79 -26.89
CA GLY A 116 -29.56 -17.56 -25.81
C GLY A 116 -28.05 -17.31 -25.68
N VAL A 117 -27.50 -16.36 -26.45
CA VAL A 117 -26.09 -15.94 -26.41
C VAL A 117 -25.75 -15.34 -25.04
N LEU A 118 -24.68 -15.83 -24.43
CA LEU A 118 -24.09 -15.34 -23.19
C LEU A 118 -22.75 -14.65 -23.50
N ILE A 119 -22.62 -13.41 -23.03
CA ILE A 119 -21.40 -12.62 -23.07
C ILE A 119 -20.83 -12.52 -21.66
N ASP A 120 -19.63 -13.05 -21.50
CA ASP A 120 -18.86 -13.02 -20.25
C ASP A 120 -17.37 -12.86 -20.58
N SER A 121 -16.65 -12.03 -19.83
CA SER A 121 -15.19 -11.89 -19.92
C SER A 121 -14.41 -13.04 -19.27
N SER A 122 -15.07 -13.86 -18.44
CA SER A 122 -14.47 -14.99 -17.73
C SER A 122 -14.59 -16.33 -18.47
N LEU A 123 -15.21 -16.32 -19.65
CA LEU A 123 -15.42 -17.50 -20.48
C LEU A 123 -14.56 -17.42 -21.75
N PRO A 124 -14.11 -18.57 -22.29
CA PRO A 124 -13.43 -18.61 -23.57
C PRO A 124 -14.44 -18.44 -24.72
N GLY A 125 -14.82 -17.19 -24.97
CA GLY A 125 -15.74 -16.84 -26.05
C GLY A 125 -17.21 -16.77 -25.63
N VAL A 126 -18.07 -16.91 -26.65
CA VAL A 126 -19.51 -16.85 -26.54
C VAL A 126 -20.09 -18.22 -26.29
N HIS A 127 -21.03 -18.29 -25.35
CA HIS A 127 -21.75 -19.53 -25.05
C HIS A 127 -23.22 -19.41 -25.42
N LYS A 128 -23.78 -20.50 -25.96
CA LYS A 128 -25.22 -20.60 -26.21
C LYS A 128 -25.87 -21.41 -25.09
N ARG A 129 -27.02 -20.94 -24.63
CA ARG A 129 -27.85 -21.69 -23.68
C ARG A 129 -29.13 -22.22 -24.36
N GLU A 130 -29.56 -23.42 -23.95
CA GLU A 130 -30.74 -24.10 -24.51
C GLU A 130 -32.08 -23.42 -24.15
N SER A 131 -32.16 -22.63 -23.08
CA SER A 131 -33.38 -21.89 -22.71
C SER A 131 -33.08 -20.54 -22.04
N SER A 132 -33.82 -19.49 -22.42
CA SER A 132 -33.71 -18.12 -21.87
C SER A 132 -34.51 -17.91 -20.57
N ASP A 133 -35.49 -18.78 -20.29
CA ASP A 133 -36.40 -18.75 -19.13
C ASP A 133 -35.71 -19.21 -17.82
N ASP A 134 -34.62 -19.96 -17.93
CA ASP A 134 -33.91 -20.51 -16.78
C ASP A 134 -33.24 -19.45 -15.90
N TRP A 135 -32.89 -18.27 -16.42
CA TRP A 135 -32.21 -17.23 -15.63
C TRP A 135 -33.10 -16.61 -14.55
N ALA A 136 -34.40 -16.45 -14.85
CA ALA A 136 -35.37 -15.89 -13.93
C ALA A 136 -36.02 -16.95 -13.02
N ARG A 137 -36.07 -18.22 -13.47
CA ARG A 137 -36.77 -19.31 -12.78
C ARG A 137 -35.86 -20.27 -12.00
N ASN A 138 -34.55 -20.30 -12.26
CA ASN A 138 -33.63 -21.12 -11.47
C ASN A 138 -33.50 -20.58 -10.04
N LYS A 139 -34.37 -21.08 -9.15
CA LYS A 139 -34.14 -21.08 -7.69
C LYS A 139 -32.93 -21.94 -7.31
N THR A 140 -32.53 -22.86 -8.19
CA THR A 140 -31.35 -23.70 -8.06
C THR A 140 -30.10 -22.94 -8.52
N ARG A 141 -29.15 -22.78 -7.58
CA ARG A 141 -27.86 -22.06 -7.67
C ARG A 141 -26.85 -22.63 -8.70
N ARG A 142 -27.32 -23.11 -9.85
CA ARG A 142 -26.49 -23.78 -10.86
C ARG A 142 -26.97 -23.40 -12.26
N VAL A 143 -26.14 -22.65 -12.97
CA VAL A 143 -26.26 -22.46 -14.42
C VAL A 143 -25.26 -23.41 -15.06
N LYS A 144 -25.72 -24.22 -16.02
CA LYS A 144 -24.84 -24.97 -16.92
C LYS A 144 -24.72 -24.18 -18.22
N CYS A 145 -23.48 -23.84 -18.60
CA CYS A 145 -23.15 -23.30 -19.91
C CYS A 145 -22.44 -24.41 -20.70
N ARG A 146 -22.90 -24.68 -21.93
CA ARG A 146 -22.25 -25.63 -22.85
C ARG A 146 -21.39 -24.80 -23.80
N SER A 147 -20.10 -25.11 -23.96
CA SER A 147 -19.34 -24.63 -25.12
C SER A 147 -19.65 -25.54 -26.31
N GLU A 148 -19.99 -24.95 -27.45
CA GLU A 148 -19.99 -25.65 -28.73
C GLU A 148 -18.64 -25.34 -29.40
N GLY A 149 -17.66 -26.23 -29.23
CA GLY A 149 -16.29 -26.03 -29.72
C GLY A 149 -15.41 -25.19 -28.79
N ALA A 150 -14.10 -25.46 -28.83
CA ALA A 150 -13.03 -24.93 -27.97
C ALA A 150 -13.02 -25.45 -26.51
N ALA A 151 -11.86 -26.02 -26.15
CA ALA A 151 -11.56 -26.54 -24.83
C ALA A 151 -11.38 -25.40 -23.82
N SER A 152 -11.77 -25.69 -22.58
CA SER A 152 -11.85 -24.77 -21.45
C SER A 152 -10.47 -24.32 -20.94
N ALA A 153 -10.23 -23.01 -20.89
CA ALA A 153 -9.24 -22.40 -20.00
C ALA A 153 -9.79 -21.08 -19.44
N LEU A 154 -10.58 -21.18 -18.39
CA LEU A 154 -10.69 -20.16 -17.36
C LEU A 154 -11.40 -20.84 -16.22
N GLN A 155 -10.77 -20.97 -15.07
CA GLN A 155 -11.37 -21.73 -14.00
C GLN A 155 -10.69 -21.35 -12.74
N SER A 156 -11.29 -20.40 -12.01
CA SER A 156 -10.88 -20.06 -10.65
C SER A 156 -9.39 -20.33 -10.40
N PHE A 157 -8.55 -19.63 -11.16
CA PHE A 157 -7.09 -19.59 -11.09
C PHE A 157 -6.24 -20.89 -11.08
N ALA A 158 -6.76 -22.12 -11.08
CA ALA A 158 -5.89 -23.32 -11.02
C ALA A 158 -6.56 -24.67 -11.39
N GLY A 159 -7.09 -24.81 -12.61
CA GLY A 159 -7.14 -26.14 -13.25
C GLY A 159 -8.50 -26.68 -13.71
N VAL A 160 -8.51 -27.00 -15.02
CA VAL A 160 -9.38 -27.84 -15.87
C VAL A 160 -10.67 -28.47 -15.31
N VAL A 161 -11.82 -28.08 -15.88
CA VAL A 161 -13.19 -28.56 -15.62
C VAL A 161 -14.03 -28.31 -16.88
N LYS A 162 -14.80 -29.33 -17.25
CA LYS A 162 -15.63 -29.39 -18.45
C LYS A 162 -17.06 -28.85 -18.28
N ASP A 163 -17.36 -28.10 -17.21
CA ASP A 163 -18.70 -27.58 -16.93
C ASP A 163 -18.60 -26.32 -16.05
N TYR A 164 -18.74 -25.13 -16.64
CA TYR A 164 -18.77 -23.88 -15.87
C TYR A 164 -20.07 -23.80 -15.05
N GLN A 165 -19.95 -23.73 -13.73
CA GLN A 165 -21.07 -23.58 -12.82
C GLN A 165 -20.85 -22.38 -11.90
N TRP A 166 -21.61 -21.31 -12.10
CA TRP A 166 -21.67 -20.22 -11.12
C TRP A 166 -22.46 -20.66 -9.89
N LYS A 167 -21.81 -20.60 -8.73
CA LYS A 167 -22.45 -20.81 -7.43
C LYS A 167 -22.71 -19.47 -6.78
N THR A 168 -23.88 -18.90 -7.02
CA THR A 168 -24.27 -17.66 -6.33
C THR A 168 -24.99 -17.95 -5.01
N LYS A 169 -24.79 -17.07 -4.03
CA LYS A 169 -25.56 -17.12 -2.78
C LYS A 169 -26.97 -16.58 -2.96
N ARG A 170 -27.14 -15.68 -3.94
CA ARG A 170 -28.37 -14.95 -4.24
C ARG A 170 -28.96 -15.35 -5.60
N PRO A 171 -30.29 -15.27 -5.78
CA PRO A 171 -30.89 -15.42 -7.10
C PRO A 171 -30.33 -14.35 -8.05
N PHE A 172 -30.19 -14.70 -9.33
CA PHE A 172 -29.76 -13.74 -10.35
C PHE A 172 -30.74 -12.58 -10.42
N LYS A 173 -30.22 -11.37 -10.34
CA LYS A 173 -31.02 -10.15 -10.45
C LYS A 173 -30.78 -9.54 -11.82
N GLU A 174 -31.85 -9.36 -12.60
CA GLU A 174 -31.77 -8.56 -13.82
C GLU A 174 -31.50 -7.10 -13.45
N ILE A 175 -30.53 -6.50 -14.13
CA ILE A 175 -30.09 -5.13 -13.93
C ILE A 175 -29.95 -4.45 -15.29
N CYS A 176 -30.01 -3.13 -15.33
CA CYS A 176 -29.61 -2.38 -16.52
C CYS A 176 -28.08 -2.18 -16.55
N PRO A 177 -27.48 -1.91 -17.73
CA PRO A 177 -26.03 -1.70 -17.85
C PRO A 177 -25.46 -0.66 -16.86
N THR A 178 -26.13 0.49 -16.72
CA THR A 178 -25.71 1.57 -15.81
C THR A 178 -25.76 1.16 -14.34
N GLN A 179 -26.75 0.36 -13.93
CA GLN A 179 -26.78 -0.25 -12.60
C GLN A 179 -25.60 -1.22 -12.38
N GLY A 180 -25.22 -1.98 -13.40
CA GLY A 180 -24.04 -2.85 -13.36
C GLY A 180 -22.75 -2.07 -13.15
N ILE A 181 -22.54 -1.01 -13.93
CA ILE A 181 -21.38 -0.12 -13.79
C ILE A 181 -21.36 0.54 -12.41
N ARG A 182 -22.50 1.07 -11.94
CA ARG A 182 -22.64 1.64 -10.59
C ARG A 182 -22.22 0.65 -9.51
N THR A 183 -22.66 -0.60 -9.62
CA THR A 183 -22.32 -1.65 -8.65
C THR A 183 -20.82 -1.95 -8.67
N CYS A 184 -20.21 -2.05 -9.86
CA CYS A 184 -18.76 -2.22 -9.99
C CYS A 184 -17.96 -1.06 -9.37
N LEU A 185 -18.42 0.18 -9.53
CA LEU A 185 -17.80 1.35 -8.91
C LEU A 185 -17.89 1.29 -7.38
N GLN A 186 -19.06 0.94 -6.84
CA GLN A 186 -19.27 0.78 -5.39
C GLN A 186 -18.38 -0.33 -4.82
N GLU A 187 -18.20 -1.44 -5.54
CA GLU A 187 -17.29 -2.52 -5.14
C GLU A 187 -15.83 -2.08 -5.11
N LEU A 188 -15.37 -1.33 -6.11
CA LEU A 188 -14.00 -0.81 -6.13
C LEU A 188 -13.71 0.05 -4.89
N VAL A 189 -14.64 0.95 -4.57
CA VAL A 189 -14.54 1.77 -3.35
C VAL A 189 -14.56 0.88 -2.11
N ALA A 190 -15.51 -0.06 -1.99
CA ALA A 190 -15.65 -0.90 -0.80
C ALA A 190 -14.44 -1.81 -0.56
N LYS A 191 -13.82 -2.35 -1.61
CA LYS A 191 -12.71 -3.31 -1.54
C LYS A 191 -11.33 -2.68 -1.45
N LYS A 192 -11.20 -1.34 -1.57
CA LYS A 192 -9.90 -0.66 -1.69
C LYS A 192 -9.08 -1.22 -2.85
N THR A 193 -9.73 -1.43 -3.98
CA THR A 193 -9.03 -2.00 -5.13
C THR A 193 -8.06 -1.00 -5.70
N ASP A 194 -6.78 -1.35 -5.70
CA ASP A 194 -5.74 -0.52 -6.28
C ASP A 194 -5.83 -0.46 -7.82
N PRO A 195 -5.22 0.57 -8.43
CA PRO A 195 -5.17 0.68 -9.88
C PRO A 195 -4.39 -0.50 -10.51
N PHE A 196 -4.98 -1.17 -11.51
CA PHE A 196 -4.28 -2.21 -12.25
C PHE A 196 -4.73 -2.30 -13.72
N CYS A 197 -3.92 -2.99 -14.53
CA CYS A 197 -4.22 -3.40 -15.89
C CYS A 197 -3.71 -4.82 -16.14
N LEU A 198 -4.63 -5.72 -16.49
CA LEU A 198 -4.36 -7.10 -16.90
C LEU A 198 -4.51 -7.19 -18.44
N PHE A 199 -3.45 -7.67 -19.08
CA PHE A 199 -3.45 -7.98 -20.51
C PHE A 199 -4.06 -9.35 -20.76
N ARG A 200 -4.75 -9.48 -21.87
CA ARG A 200 -5.47 -10.72 -22.22
C ARG A 200 -5.59 -10.90 -23.71
N GLN A 201 -5.62 -12.13 -24.19
CA GLN A 201 -5.91 -12.40 -25.60
C GLN A 201 -6.71 -13.69 -25.76
N SER A 202 -7.45 -13.77 -26.85
CA SER A 202 -8.05 -15.00 -27.35
C SER A 202 -7.07 -15.65 -28.32
N SER A 203 -6.78 -16.92 -28.11
CA SER A 203 -6.03 -17.80 -29.01
C SER A 203 -6.90 -18.98 -29.43
N ASP A 204 -6.38 -19.81 -30.34
CA ASP A 204 -7.08 -21.03 -30.79
C ASP A 204 -7.27 -22.04 -29.63
N ASP A 205 -6.38 -21.99 -28.63
CA ASP A 205 -6.40 -22.83 -27.43
C ASP A 205 -7.30 -22.27 -26.31
N GLY A 206 -7.89 -21.08 -26.50
CA GLY A 206 -8.84 -20.47 -25.58
C GLY A 206 -8.51 -19.02 -25.25
N VAL A 207 -8.55 -18.70 -23.96
CA VAL A 207 -8.26 -17.35 -23.46
C VAL A 207 -7.01 -17.39 -22.61
N GLU A 208 -6.12 -16.45 -22.90
CA GLU A 208 -4.87 -16.26 -22.18
C GLU A 208 -4.97 -14.98 -21.35
N LEU A 209 -4.67 -15.11 -20.07
CA LEU A 209 -4.42 -14.01 -19.16
C LEU A 209 -2.91 -13.85 -19.05
N LEU A 210 -2.44 -12.70 -19.49
CA LEU A 210 -1.03 -12.43 -19.70
C LEU A 210 -0.57 -11.46 -18.60
N GLY A 211 0.38 -10.59 -18.92
CA GLY A 211 1.02 -9.71 -17.97
C GLY A 211 0.06 -8.78 -17.21
N VAL A 212 0.53 -8.33 -16.06
CA VAL A 212 -0.20 -7.42 -15.17
C VAL A 212 0.69 -6.22 -14.84
N ILE A 213 0.10 -5.04 -14.86
CA ILE A 213 0.64 -3.83 -14.25
C ILE A 213 -0.26 -3.50 -13.06
N GLU A 214 0.27 -3.59 -11.85
CA GLU A 214 -0.46 -3.42 -10.60
C GLU A 214 0.19 -2.35 -9.73
N TRP A 215 -0.60 -1.42 -9.21
CA TRP A 215 -0.16 -0.50 -8.17
C TRP A 215 -0.46 -1.10 -6.79
N ASP A 216 0.43 -0.87 -5.84
CA ASP A 216 0.15 -1.03 -4.41
C ASP A 216 0.40 0.34 -3.76
N LEU A 217 -0.68 1.06 -3.48
CA LEU A 217 -0.58 2.43 -3.01
C LEU A 217 -0.12 2.52 -1.55
N GLU A 218 -0.34 1.46 -0.76
CA GLU A 218 0.10 1.38 0.63
C GLU A 218 1.61 1.16 0.70
N ARG A 219 2.14 0.25 -0.13
CA ARG A 219 3.59 -0.04 -0.25
C ARG A 219 4.32 0.96 -1.14
N ARG A 220 3.59 1.83 -1.85
CA ARG A 220 4.14 2.84 -2.78
C ARG A 220 4.91 2.20 -3.93
N THR A 221 4.39 1.09 -4.44
CA THR A 221 5.01 0.33 -5.52
C THR A 221 4.14 0.26 -6.76
N LEU A 222 4.82 0.09 -7.90
CA LEU A 222 4.22 -0.40 -9.14
C LEU A 222 4.90 -1.70 -9.50
N SER A 223 4.15 -2.78 -9.63
CA SER A 223 4.66 -4.12 -9.88
C SER A 223 4.25 -4.61 -11.28
N LEU A 224 5.20 -5.26 -11.97
CA LEU A 224 4.98 -5.90 -13.26
C LEU A 224 5.03 -7.41 -13.08
N ALA A 225 3.98 -8.14 -13.47
CA ALA A 225 3.94 -9.59 -13.45
C ALA A 225 3.81 -10.16 -14.87
N THR A 226 4.36 -11.34 -15.13
CA THR A 226 4.27 -12.02 -16.44
C THR A 226 2.88 -12.62 -16.70
N ASP A 227 2.16 -12.92 -15.62
CA ASP A 227 0.85 -13.54 -15.63
C ASP A 227 0.14 -13.23 -14.30
N LEU A 228 -1.14 -13.60 -14.23
CA LEU A 228 -1.96 -13.31 -13.06
C LEU A 228 -1.67 -14.23 -11.86
N GLU A 229 -1.18 -15.44 -12.09
CA GLU A 229 -0.76 -16.34 -10.99
C GLU A 229 0.46 -15.77 -10.28
N SER A 230 1.43 -15.26 -11.06
CA SER A 230 2.60 -14.55 -10.56
C SER A 230 2.23 -13.32 -9.74
N CYS A 231 1.23 -12.55 -10.17
CA CYS A 231 0.69 -11.42 -9.40
C CYS A 231 0.06 -11.89 -8.08
N ILE A 232 -0.78 -12.94 -8.10
CA ILE A 232 -1.42 -13.49 -6.88
C ILE A 232 -0.38 -14.02 -5.88
N ASN A 233 0.68 -14.66 -6.39
CA ASN A 233 1.77 -15.23 -5.59
C ASN A 233 2.84 -14.18 -5.24
N GLN A 234 2.69 -12.92 -5.67
CA GLN A 234 3.65 -11.83 -5.48
C GLN A 234 5.06 -12.13 -6.06
N THR A 235 5.13 -12.96 -7.10
CA THR A 235 6.37 -13.27 -7.83
C THR A 235 6.48 -12.35 -9.05
N TYR A 236 6.73 -11.08 -8.77
CA TYR A 236 6.80 -10.04 -9.80
C TYR A 236 8.10 -10.12 -10.63
N LEU A 237 8.05 -9.72 -11.90
CA LEU A 237 9.23 -9.53 -12.74
C LEU A 237 10.08 -8.36 -12.21
N VAL A 238 9.42 -7.28 -11.83
CA VAL A 238 10.05 -6.10 -11.24
C VAL A 238 9.02 -5.35 -10.41
N GLU A 239 9.47 -4.76 -9.30
CA GLU A 239 8.72 -3.78 -8.53
C GLU A 239 9.44 -2.43 -8.59
N PHE A 240 8.71 -1.36 -8.88
CA PHE A 240 9.22 0.01 -8.80
C PHE A 240 8.77 0.65 -7.50
N PHE A 241 9.70 0.85 -6.56
CA PHE A 241 9.42 1.49 -5.27
C PHE A 241 9.66 2.99 -5.33
N PHE A 242 8.64 3.80 -5.00
CA PHE A 242 8.72 5.25 -5.08
C PHE A 242 9.23 5.86 -3.77
N THR A 243 10.31 6.64 -3.85
CA THR A 243 10.94 7.26 -2.69
C THR A 243 11.59 8.61 -3.00
N LYS A 244 11.61 9.52 -2.01
CA LYS A 244 12.23 10.84 -2.11
C LYS A 244 13.75 10.77 -2.34
N ALA A 245 14.36 9.65 -1.98
CA ALA A 245 15.78 9.37 -2.22
C ALA A 245 16.05 8.82 -3.63
N GLY A 246 15.01 8.58 -4.44
CA GLY A 246 15.14 8.01 -5.78
C GLY A 246 15.86 8.96 -6.74
N PRO A 247 17.00 8.55 -7.34
CA PRO A 247 17.67 9.32 -8.38
C PRO A 247 16.76 9.58 -9.59
N ALA A 248 16.80 10.79 -10.15
CA ALA A 248 15.93 11.18 -11.26
C ALA A 248 16.29 10.47 -12.58
N ASP A 249 17.53 10.02 -12.73
CA ASP A 249 18.02 9.23 -13.88
C ASP A 249 17.46 7.80 -13.90
N LEU A 250 17.12 7.22 -12.74
CA LEU A 250 16.44 5.92 -12.65
C LEU A 250 15.00 5.96 -13.14
N GLU A 251 14.34 7.13 -13.10
CA GLU A 251 12.97 7.26 -13.58
C GLU A 251 12.85 6.87 -15.05
N ARG A 252 13.74 7.41 -15.89
CA ARG A 252 13.77 7.10 -17.33
C ARG A 252 13.98 5.60 -17.56
N PHE A 253 14.86 4.97 -16.78
CA PHE A 253 15.05 3.52 -16.86
C PHE A 253 13.76 2.76 -16.52
N CYS A 254 13.05 3.15 -15.47
CA CYS A 254 11.80 2.50 -15.09
C CYS A 254 10.73 2.66 -16.18
N GLU A 255 10.60 3.86 -16.78
CA GLU A 255 9.69 4.10 -17.90
C GLU A 255 10.05 3.26 -19.14
N GLU A 256 11.35 3.17 -19.48
CA GLU A 256 11.86 2.33 -20.56
C GLU A 256 11.60 0.84 -20.28
N TYR A 257 11.73 0.40 -19.03
CA TYR A 257 11.44 -0.98 -18.64
C TYR A 257 9.96 -1.31 -18.76
N VAL A 258 9.06 -0.40 -18.34
CA VAL A 258 7.62 -0.52 -18.58
C VAL A 258 7.35 -0.61 -20.09
N ALA A 259 7.99 0.23 -20.91
CA ALA A 259 7.83 0.15 -22.37
C ALA A 259 8.32 -1.19 -22.94
N LYS A 260 9.45 -1.72 -22.47
CA LYS A 260 9.98 -3.04 -22.87
C LYS A 260 9.04 -4.17 -22.47
N PHE A 261 8.48 -4.10 -21.26
CA PHE A 261 7.47 -5.05 -20.78
C PHE A 261 6.24 -5.05 -21.71
N LEU A 262 5.75 -3.87 -22.07
CA LEU A 262 4.58 -3.70 -22.96
C LEU A 262 4.83 -4.13 -24.41
N GLY A 263 6.06 -3.98 -24.90
CA GLY A 263 6.45 -4.43 -26.25
C GLY A 263 6.75 -5.94 -26.33
N SER A 264 6.79 -6.64 -25.19
CA SER A 264 7.07 -8.07 -25.16
C SER A 264 5.81 -8.89 -25.44
N VAL A 265 5.72 -9.43 -26.67
CA VAL A 265 4.61 -10.28 -27.10
C VAL A 265 4.45 -11.52 -26.21
N ASN A 266 5.55 -12.07 -25.69
CA ASN A 266 5.49 -13.22 -24.78
C ASN A 266 4.91 -12.87 -23.40
N VAL A 267 4.90 -11.59 -23.03
CA VAL A 267 4.46 -11.13 -21.71
C VAL A 267 3.10 -10.47 -21.76
N THR A 268 2.81 -9.63 -22.74
CA THR A 268 1.54 -8.89 -22.85
C THR A 268 0.69 -9.29 -24.06
N GLY A 269 1.19 -10.22 -24.87
CA GLY A 269 0.48 -10.74 -26.04
C GLY A 269 0.60 -9.85 -27.27
N SER A 270 0.05 -10.33 -28.38
CA SER A 270 0.09 -9.60 -29.66
C SER A 270 -0.71 -8.30 -29.63
N PHE A 271 -1.57 -8.13 -28.63
CA PHE A 271 -2.44 -6.96 -28.45
C PHE A 271 -2.05 -6.08 -27.25
N GLY A 272 -0.95 -6.38 -26.55
CA GLY A 272 -0.53 -5.68 -25.34
C GLY A 272 -0.42 -4.16 -25.52
N GLU A 273 0.31 -3.71 -26.54
CA GLU A 273 0.46 -2.29 -26.86
C GLU A 273 -0.87 -1.61 -27.18
N LEU A 274 -1.73 -2.27 -27.98
CA LEU A 274 -3.06 -1.76 -28.31
C LEU A 274 -3.90 -1.59 -27.05
N GLN A 275 -3.96 -2.61 -26.20
CA GLN A 275 -4.70 -2.58 -24.96
C GLN A 275 -4.18 -1.49 -24.02
N TRP A 276 -2.87 -1.38 -23.89
CA TRP A 276 -2.23 -0.37 -23.06
C TRP A 276 -2.56 1.04 -23.52
N SER A 277 -2.53 1.30 -24.83
CA SER A 277 -2.87 2.60 -25.38
C SER A 277 -4.25 3.12 -24.94
N ARG A 278 -5.18 2.21 -24.58
CA ARG A 278 -6.53 2.56 -24.11
C ARG A 278 -6.59 3.04 -22.66
N CYS A 279 -5.54 2.83 -21.85
CA CYS A 279 -5.52 3.24 -20.44
C CYS A 279 -4.22 3.94 -20.00
N GLN A 280 -3.19 3.99 -20.85
CA GLN A 280 -1.88 4.57 -20.54
C GLN A 280 -1.95 6.01 -20.01
N THR A 281 -2.83 6.85 -20.56
CA THR A 281 -2.96 8.25 -20.09
C THR A 281 -3.38 8.32 -18.63
N LEU A 282 -4.27 7.42 -18.18
CA LEU A 282 -4.73 7.38 -16.79
C LEU A 282 -3.67 6.78 -15.87
N HIS A 283 -2.96 5.73 -16.34
CA HIS A 283 -1.78 5.22 -15.64
C HIS A 283 -0.74 6.34 -15.41
N ARG A 284 -0.45 7.17 -16.43
CA ARG A 284 0.49 8.29 -16.31
C ARG A 284 0.06 9.31 -15.26
N LYS A 285 -1.25 9.53 -15.06
CA LYS A 285 -1.74 10.40 -13.97
C LYS A 285 -1.37 9.82 -12.60
N VAL A 286 -1.55 8.51 -12.39
CA VAL A 286 -1.13 7.83 -11.15
C VAL A 286 0.38 7.92 -10.98
N TRP A 287 1.15 7.65 -12.03
CA TRP A 287 2.61 7.74 -12.01
C TRP A 287 3.12 9.14 -11.63
N HIS A 288 2.60 10.19 -12.27
CA HIS A 288 3.00 11.57 -11.96
C HIS A 288 2.60 11.98 -10.54
N ALA A 289 1.45 11.55 -10.06
CA ALA A 289 1.03 11.79 -8.68
C ALA A 289 1.91 11.04 -7.67
N ALA A 290 2.21 9.75 -7.92
CA ALA A 290 3.16 8.96 -7.15
C ALA A 290 4.52 9.65 -7.06
N LYS A 291 5.03 10.13 -8.19
CA LYS A 291 6.27 10.91 -8.24
C LYS A 291 6.21 12.17 -7.39
N ALA A 292 5.14 12.95 -7.53
CA ALA A 292 4.99 14.22 -6.81
C ALA A 292 4.91 14.02 -5.30
N VAL A 293 4.22 12.97 -4.84
CA VAL A 293 3.97 12.72 -3.42
C VAL A 293 5.10 11.91 -2.77
N TRP A 294 5.56 10.86 -3.43
CA TRP A 294 6.47 9.87 -2.85
C TRP A 294 7.93 10.01 -3.33
N GLY A 295 8.18 10.65 -4.48
CA GLY A 295 9.51 10.80 -5.09
C GLY A 295 9.75 9.86 -6.28
N SER A 296 10.99 9.72 -6.74
CA SER A 296 11.29 8.94 -7.95
C SER A 296 11.22 7.42 -7.71
N PRO A 297 10.88 6.63 -8.73
CA PRO A 297 10.88 5.17 -8.63
C PRO A 297 12.31 4.59 -8.62
N ILE A 298 12.51 3.52 -7.86
CA ILE A 298 13.71 2.68 -7.86
C ILE A 298 13.27 1.26 -8.22
N PRO A 299 13.89 0.61 -9.22
CA PRO A 299 13.56 -0.75 -9.59
C PRO A 299 14.13 -1.76 -8.57
N ILE A 300 13.31 -2.74 -8.20
CA ILE A 300 13.63 -3.86 -7.32
C ILE A 300 13.35 -5.13 -8.11
N PHE A 301 14.38 -5.96 -8.31
CA PHE A 301 14.27 -7.24 -8.99
C PHE A 301 14.33 -8.38 -7.99
N PRO A 302 13.60 -9.48 -8.19
CA PRO A 302 13.80 -10.70 -7.42
C PRO A 302 15.24 -11.20 -7.59
N GLU A 303 15.84 -11.70 -6.50
CA GLU A 303 17.22 -12.21 -6.47
C GLU A 303 17.49 -13.25 -7.58
N GLU A 304 16.49 -14.06 -7.88
CA GLU A 304 16.52 -15.15 -8.86
C GLU A 304 16.65 -14.65 -10.31
N GLN A 305 16.28 -13.40 -10.59
CA GLN A 305 16.31 -12.81 -11.93
C GLN A 305 17.56 -11.97 -12.21
N LEU A 306 18.42 -11.77 -11.21
CA LEU A 306 19.63 -10.95 -11.33
C LEU A 306 20.65 -11.52 -12.34
N THR A 307 20.58 -12.80 -12.69
CA THR A 307 21.52 -13.44 -13.63
C THR A 307 21.28 -13.06 -15.10
N ASP A 308 20.09 -12.59 -15.45
CA ASP A 308 19.67 -12.31 -16.84
C ASP A 308 19.51 -10.80 -17.14
N ILE A 309 19.94 -9.93 -16.24
CA ILE A 309 19.79 -8.47 -16.41
C ILE A 309 20.97 -7.90 -17.22
N ASP A 310 20.66 -7.11 -18.26
CA ASP A 310 21.61 -6.44 -19.18
C ASP A 310 22.79 -5.76 -18.46
N GLU A 311 23.99 -5.77 -19.06
CA GLU A 311 25.22 -5.11 -18.54
C GLU A 311 25.02 -3.62 -18.18
N LYS A 312 24.13 -2.91 -18.88
CA LYS A 312 23.76 -1.52 -18.54
C LYS A 312 23.11 -1.38 -17.16
N PHE A 313 22.45 -2.43 -16.68
CA PHE A 313 21.93 -2.47 -15.33
C PHE A 313 23.03 -2.71 -14.32
N LEU A 314 24.06 -3.51 -14.62
CA LEU A 314 25.21 -3.68 -13.71
C LEU A 314 25.94 -2.35 -13.46
N GLU A 315 26.00 -1.45 -14.45
CA GLU A 315 26.55 -0.09 -14.25
C GLU A 315 25.69 0.76 -13.29
N VAL A 316 24.36 0.73 -13.46
CA VAL A 316 23.40 1.42 -12.58
C VAL A 316 23.34 0.77 -11.19
N HIS A 317 23.44 -0.56 -11.13
CA HIS A 317 23.48 -1.35 -9.91
C HIS A 317 24.79 -1.14 -9.16
N GLY A 318 25.89 -0.81 -9.84
CA GLY A 318 27.11 -0.30 -9.20
C GLY A 318 26.84 0.96 -8.38
N VAL A 319 26.07 1.90 -8.92
CA VAL A 319 25.63 3.11 -8.19
C VAL A 319 24.70 2.75 -7.03
N ILE A 320 23.78 1.78 -7.23
CA ILE A 320 22.87 1.30 -6.18
C ILE A 320 23.63 0.55 -5.07
N GLU A 321 24.63 -0.27 -5.40
CA GLU A 321 25.47 -0.98 -4.43
C GLU A 321 26.35 -0.02 -3.66
N GLU A 322 26.91 1.01 -4.30
CA GLU A 322 27.59 2.10 -3.57
C GLU A 322 26.63 2.79 -2.58
N HIS A 323 25.36 3.00 -2.96
CA HIS A 323 24.34 3.55 -2.08
C HIS A 323 23.88 2.56 -0.98
N LYS A 324 23.85 1.26 -1.26
CA LYS A 324 23.55 0.21 -0.27
C LYS A 324 24.68 0.03 0.74
N VAL A 325 25.93 0.08 0.30
CA VAL A 325 27.11 0.08 1.18
C VAL A 325 27.08 1.32 2.07
N ALA A 326 26.81 2.51 1.51
CA ALA A 326 26.62 3.72 2.31
C ALA A 326 25.44 3.61 3.31
N ALA A 327 24.35 2.95 2.91
CA ALA A 327 23.21 2.71 3.79
C ALA A 327 23.48 1.65 4.87
N ALA A 328 24.31 0.64 4.59
CA ALA A 328 24.74 -0.38 5.54
C ALA A 328 25.71 0.22 6.58
N ASP A 329 26.67 1.02 6.13
CA ASP A 329 27.55 1.82 7.01
C ASP A 329 26.74 2.76 7.92
N TYR A 330 25.63 3.30 7.40
CA TYR A 330 24.73 4.13 8.18
C TYR A 330 23.90 3.31 9.18
N ALA A 331 23.45 2.11 8.79
CA ALA A 331 22.71 1.20 9.67
C ALA A 331 23.57 0.71 10.84
N GLU A 332 24.84 0.39 10.60
CA GLU A 332 25.80 0.03 11.65
C GLU A 332 26.02 1.19 12.63
N LYS A 333 26.16 2.42 12.12
CA LYS A 333 26.24 3.63 12.97
C LYS A 333 24.96 3.88 13.77
N VAL A 334 23.78 3.59 13.21
CA VAL A 334 22.51 3.70 13.94
C VAL A 334 22.43 2.66 15.06
N ASP A 335 22.87 1.43 14.83
CA ASP A 335 22.92 0.39 15.86
C ASP A 335 23.91 0.72 16.99
N GLU A 336 25.07 1.32 16.66
CA GLU A 336 26.04 1.82 17.64
C GLU A 336 25.42 2.93 18.51
N VAL A 337 24.76 3.91 17.89
CA VAL A 337 24.07 5.00 18.58
C VAL A 337 22.91 4.47 19.44
N LEU A 338 22.16 3.48 18.97
CA LEU A 338 21.09 2.84 19.74
C LEU A 338 21.62 2.05 20.94
N ALA A 339 22.78 1.40 20.80
CA ALA A 339 23.45 0.72 21.91
C ALA A 339 23.92 1.72 22.97
N GLU A 340 24.51 2.85 22.56
CA GLU A 340 24.92 3.92 23.48
C GLU A 340 23.72 4.55 24.19
N ALA A 341 22.63 4.82 23.47
CA ALA A 341 21.39 5.36 24.03
C ALA A 341 20.78 4.42 25.10
N LYS A 342 20.82 3.10 24.87
CA LYS A 342 20.36 2.09 25.84
C LYS A 342 21.18 2.10 27.12
N GLU A 343 22.51 2.23 27.03
CA GLU A 343 23.38 2.28 28.21
C GLU A 343 23.19 3.61 28.98
N LEU A 344 23.02 4.74 28.27
CA LEU A 344 22.66 6.01 28.90
C LEU A 344 21.35 5.91 29.67
N LEU A 345 20.32 5.28 29.12
CA LEU A 345 19.03 5.08 29.79
C LEU A 345 19.15 4.23 31.07
N LYS A 346 20.01 3.21 31.06
CA LYS A 346 20.31 2.39 32.23
C LYS A 346 20.99 3.22 33.33
N ASN A 347 21.97 4.05 32.97
CA ASN A 347 22.64 4.94 33.92
C ASN A 347 21.67 5.96 34.54
N VAL A 348 20.76 6.53 33.73
CA VAL A 348 19.71 7.44 34.25
C VAL A 348 18.80 6.75 35.25
N LYS A 349 18.41 5.49 35.00
CA LYS A 349 17.59 4.71 35.94
C LYS A 349 18.34 4.43 37.25
N GLU A 350 19.64 4.17 37.19
CA GLU A 350 20.46 3.96 38.39
C GLU A 350 20.57 5.25 39.22
N ILE A 351 20.81 6.39 38.57
CA ILE A 351 20.85 7.70 39.23
C ILE A 351 19.53 7.97 39.96
N ARG A 352 18.38 7.70 39.33
CA ARG A 352 17.07 7.87 39.99
C ARG A 352 16.93 7.03 41.26
N ARG A 353 17.37 5.76 41.22
CA ARG A 353 17.33 4.90 42.41
C ARG A 353 18.21 5.45 43.53
N ARG A 354 19.40 5.97 43.20
CA ARG A 354 20.27 6.63 44.18
C ARG A 354 19.61 7.90 44.74
N GLU A 355 18.97 8.72 43.90
CA GLU A 355 18.24 9.92 44.34
C GLU A 355 17.06 9.61 45.27
N GLU A 356 16.34 8.51 45.05
CA GLU A 356 15.27 8.01 45.94
C GLU A 356 15.82 7.52 47.28
N HIS A 357 16.95 6.79 47.25
CA HIS A 357 17.62 6.36 48.47
C HIS A 357 18.10 7.55 49.30
N LEU A 358 18.73 8.54 48.66
CA LEU A 358 19.17 9.78 49.28
C LEU A 358 18.00 10.55 49.92
N ASP A 359 16.85 10.63 49.26
CA ASP A 359 15.66 11.30 49.83
C ASP A 359 15.20 10.61 51.12
N THR A 360 15.20 9.28 51.12
CA THR A 360 14.86 8.47 52.29
C THR A 360 15.84 8.70 53.44
N SER A 361 17.14 8.72 53.14
CA SER A 361 18.20 8.98 54.13
C SER A 361 18.09 10.39 54.71
N VAL A 362 17.84 11.41 53.88
CA VAL A 362 17.64 12.79 54.33
C VAL A 362 16.39 12.92 55.22
N GLN A 363 15.28 12.26 54.87
CA GLN A 363 14.09 12.25 55.71
C GLN A 363 14.33 11.57 57.07
N ALA A 364 15.08 10.48 57.09
CA ALA A 364 15.46 9.80 58.34
C ALA A 364 16.32 10.70 59.24
N LEU A 365 17.30 11.41 58.65
CA LEU A 365 18.14 12.36 59.38
C LEU A 365 17.35 13.55 59.93
N LYS A 366 16.34 14.04 59.19
CA LYS A 366 15.43 15.08 59.69
C LYS A 366 14.61 14.63 60.89
N ARG A 367 14.03 13.43 60.86
CA ARG A 367 13.28 12.87 61.99
C ARG A 367 14.16 12.67 63.21
N ALA A 368 15.36 12.11 63.00
CA ALA A 368 16.37 12.03 64.05
C ALA A 368 16.62 13.43 64.64
N ALA A 369 16.91 14.43 63.80
CA ALA A 369 17.14 15.82 64.24
C ALA A 369 16.03 16.38 65.15
N GLU A 370 14.77 16.06 64.87
CA GLU A 370 13.60 16.44 65.67
C GLU A 370 13.50 15.69 67.01
N GLU A 371 14.04 14.48 67.13
CA GLU A 371 13.92 13.60 68.32
C GLU A 371 14.98 13.84 69.42
N GLY A 372 16.02 14.66 69.15
CA GLY A 372 16.82 15.31 70.20
C GLY A 372 17.58 14.42 71.20
N GLU A 373 18.39 13.44 70.77
CA GLU A 373 19.34 12.71 71.63
C GLU A 373 20.78 13.25 71.48
N LYS A 374 21.40 13.67 72.59
CA LYS A 374 22.25 14.88 72.56
C LYS A 374 23.74 14.79 72.24
N ASP A 375 24.42 13.64 72.18
CA ASP A 375 25.88 13.70 71.90
C ASP A 375 26.43 12.57 71.01
N GLN A 376 25.98 11.33 71.17
CA GLN A 376 26.42 10.24 70.30
C GLN A 376 25.68 10.24 68.95
N GLU A 377 24.43 10.67 68.97
CA GLU A 377 23.61 10.79 67.78
C GLU A 377 24.10 11.94 66.88
N MET A 378 24.59 13.04 67.47
CA MET A 378 25.14 14.18 66.72
C MET A 378 26.37 13.77 65.88
N ARG A 379 27.28 12.96 66.45
CA ARG A 379 28.43 12.42 65.70
C ARG A 379 28.02 11.43 64.60
N ASN A 380 27.02 10.60 64.86
CA ASN A 380 26.46 9.71 63.83
C ASN A 380 25.75 10.51 62.72
N ARG A 381 25.11 11.63 63.05
CA ARG A 381 24.50 12.56 62.09
C ARG A 381 25.55 13.28 61.25
N GLU A 382 26.62 13.77 61.84
CA GLU A 382 27.72 14.39 61.09
C GLU A 382 28.34 13.40 60.10
N GLN A 383 28.58 12.16 60.51
CA GLN A 383 29.07 11.10 59.61
C GLN A 383 28.08 10.78 58.49
N ALA A 384 26.78 10.72 58.79
CA ALA A 384 25.75 10.47 57.79
C ALA A 384 25.59 11.66 56.81
N VAL A 385 25.70 12.90 57.29
CA VAL A 385 25.69 14.10 56.44
C VAL A 385 26.88 14.12 55.49
N MET A 386 28.09 13.82 55.98
CA MET A 386 29.26 13.72 55.10
C MET A 386 29.13 12.60 54.07
N ALA A 387 28.57 11.44 54.44
CA ALA A 387 28.32 10.35 53.50
C ALA A 387 27.31 10.76 52.39
N VAL A 388 26.24 11.46 52.77
CA VAL A 388 25.25 12.02 51.83
C VAL A 388 25.89 13.08 50.92
N GLU A 389 26.73 13.96 51.45
CA GLU A 389 27.45 14.96 50.66
C GLU A 389 28.39 14.31 49.63
N GLN A 390 29.08 13.24 50.01
CA GLN A 390 29.96 12.50 49.11
C GLN A 390 29.17 11.82 47.97
N GLU A 391 28.08 11.10 48.29
CA GLU A 391 27.22 10.49 47.27
C GLU A 391 26.63 11.53 46.31
N LEU A 392 26.30 12.72 46.83
CA LEU A 392 25.73 13.80 46.02
C LEU A 392 26.77 14.42 45.07
N GLN A 393 28.05 14.47 45.48
CA GLN A 393 29.16 14.85 44.58
C GLN A 393 29.39 13.80 43.49
N GLU A 394 29.32 12.51 43.81
CA GLU A 394 29.45 11.44 42.82
C GLU A 394 28.32 11.47 41.78
N VAL A 395 27.07 11.66 42.22
CA VAL A 395 25.91 11.80 41.33
C VAL A 395 26.07 13.04 40.43
N ALA A 396 26.56 14.16 40.96
CA ALA A 396 26.82 15.37 40.18
C ALA A 396 27.91 15.16 39.12
N ALA A 397 28.97 14.40 39.43
CA ALA A 397 30.04 14.07 38.50
C ALA A 397 29.55 13.18 37.35
N ILE A 398 28.83 12.10 37.66
CA ILE A 398 28.24 11.20 36.66
C ILE A 398 27.29 11.99 35.74
N LYS A 399 26.47 12.88 36.30
CA LYS A 399 25.56 13.71 35.52
C LYS A 399 26.28 14.65 34.55
N LYS A 400 27.40 15.25 34.97
CA LYS A 400 28.22 16.11 34.10
C LYS A 400 28.80 15.32 32.93
N GLU A 401 29.23 14.08 33.18
CA GLU A 401 29.72 13.18 32.12
C GLU A 401 28.60 12.80 31.14
N LEU A 402 27.40 12.47 31.62
CA LEU A 402 26.25 12.14 30.78
C LEU A 402 25.82 13.32 29.89
N LEU A 403 25.83 14.55 30.41
CA LEU A 403 25.54 15.75 29.63
C LEU A 403 26.57 15.97 28.51
N LEU A 404 27.85 15.71 28.80
CA LEU A 404 28.90 15.81 27.79
C LEU A 404 28.74 14.76 26.69
N ARG A 405 28.37 13.52 27.04
CA ARG A 405 28.08 12.45 26.05
C ARG A 405 26.84 12.77 25.21
N SER A 406 25.77 13.25 25.84
CA SER A 406 24.54 13.68 25.15
C SER A 406 24.81 14.82 24.16
N SER A 407 25.64 15.80 24.54
CA SER A 407 26.02 16.91 23.64
C SER A 407 26.83 16.43 22.43
N LYS A 408 27.68 15.41 22.59
CA LYS A 408 28.41 14.79 21.47
C LYS A 408 27.46 14.07 20.50
N LEU A 409 26.46 13.34 21.03
CA LEU A 409 25.44 12.68 20.22
C LEU A 409 24.57 13.69 19.45
N GLY A 410 24.20 14.81 20.08
CA GLY A 410 23.48 15.90 19.40
C GLY A 410 24.29 16.53 18.26
N ALA A 411 25.60 16.77 18.48
CA ALA A 411 26.49 17.30 17.45
C ALA A 411 26.73 16.34 16.28
N MET A 412 26.65 15.02 16.51
CA MET A 412 26.71 14.02 15.43
C MET A 412 25.46 14.04 14.54
N GLY A 413 24.30 14.46 15.06
CA GLY A 413 23.06 14.63 14.29
C GLY A 413 23.01 15.90 13.43
N GLU A 414 23.84 16.90 13.70
CA GLU A 414 23.87 18.18 12.96
C GLU A 414 24.86 18.20 11.78
N ASN A 415 25.69 17.16 11.61
CA ASN A 415 26.59 17.05 10.47
C ASN A 415 25.77 16.75 9.19
N LYS A 416 25.79 17.71 8.26
CA LYS A 416 24.89 17.85 7.09
C LYS A 416 25.08 16.84 5.96
N GLU A 417 25.14 15.54 6.25
CA GLU A 417 25.03 14.51 5.21
C GLU A 417 23.93 13.50 5.59
N GLN A 418 22.72 13.85 5.13
CA GLN A 418 21.44 13.14 5.14
C GLN A 418 20.79 12.79 6.51
N PRO A 419 19.52 13.21 6.72
CA PRO A 419 18.79 12.92 7.94
C PRO A 419 18.28 11.46 7.97
N PRO A 420 18.02 10.90 9.16
CA PRO A 420 17.41 9.58 9.31
C PRO A 420 16.02 9.51 8.64
N LYS A 421 15.67 8.31 8.14
CA LYS A 421 14.46 8.05 7.32
C LYS A 421 13.13 8.38 8.01
N ASP A 422 13.09 8.48 9.34
CA ASP A 422 12.02 9.17 10.08
C ASP A 422 12.61 9.92 11.29
N PRO A 423 12.73 11.25 11.25
CA PRO A 423 13.26 12.04 12.37
C PRO A 423 12.40 11.93 13.65
N ARG A 424 11.14 11.45 13.54
CA ARG A 424 10.22 11.33 14.67
C ARG A 424 10.58 10.22 15.66
N ASP A 425 11.40 9.25 15.31
CA ASP A 425 11.76 8.14 16.22
C ASP A 425 12.99 8.47 17.08
N VAL A 426 13.92 9.28 16.55
CA VAL A 426 15.04 9.82 17.33
C VAL A 426 14.52 10.88 18.32
N GLU A 427 13.70 11.82 17.85
CA GLU A 427 13.16 12.90 18.69
C GLU A 427 12.27 12.38 19.84
N LYS A 428 11.49 11.30 19.63
CA LYS A 428 10.71 10.62 20.68
C LYS A 428 11.55 9.96 21.78
N ILE A 429 12.79 9.57 21.47
CA ILE A 429 13.70 8.94 22.45
C ILE A 429 14.49 10.00 23.21
N PHE A 430 14.96 11.06 22.52
CA PHE A 430 15.80 12.10 23.13
C PHE A 430 15.00 13.14 23.94
N SER A 431 13.79 13.50 23.51
CA SER A 431 12.96 14.51 24.21
C SER A 431 12.65 14.14 25.68
N PRO A 432 12.23 12.89 26.01
CA PRO A 432 12.02 12.50 27.41
C PRO A 432 13.31 12.52 28.24
N ILE A 433 14.47 12.24 27.63
CA ILE A 433 15.76 12.22 28.32
C ILE A 433 16.17 13.64 28.70
N GLU A 434 16.02 14.61 27.80
CA GLU A 434 16.32 16.02 28.08
C GLU A 434 15.40 16.62 29.14
N GLU A 435 14.09 16.40 29.04
CA GLU A 435 13.12 16.88 30.03
C GLU A 435 13.41 16.30 31.43
N HIS A 436 13.76 15.01 31.50
CA HIS A 436 14.13 14.36 32.74
C HIS A 436 15.46 14.87 33.32
N LEU A 437 16.44 15.19 32.49
CA LEU A 437 17.70 15.79 32.93
C LEU A 437 17.50 17.19 33.53
N VAL A 438 16.65 18.01 32.89
CA VAL A 438 16.29 19.36 33.36
C VAL A 438 15.51 19.30 34.68
N HIS A 439 14.51 18.43 34.79
CA HIS A 439 13.75 18.26 36.04
C HIS A 439 14.65 17.81 37.20
N ALA A 440 15.55 16.85 36.95
CA ALA A 440 16.52 16.40 37.94
C ALA A 440 17.50 17.52 38.35
N GLN A 441 17.87 18.46 37.45
CA GLN A 441 18.71 19.61 37.81
C GLN A 441 18.00 20.54 38.80
N MET A 442 16.70 20.76 38.60
CA MET A 442 15.89 21.61 39.47
C MET A 442 15.79 21.02 40.88
N LEU A 443 15.51 19.72 41.00
CA LEU A 443 15.39 19.04 42.29
C LEU A 443 16.71 19.02 43.06
N LEU A 444 17.84 18.77 42.38
CA LEU A 444 19.16 18.76 43.03
C LEU A 444 19.53 20.13 43.60
N LYS A 445 19.28 21.21 42.86
CA LYS A 445 19.50 22.59 43.35
C LYS A 445 18.68 22.87 44.61
N LYS A 446 17.41 22.45 44.62
CA LYS A 446 16.52 22.62 45.78
C LYS A 446 17.03 21.82 46.99
N ARG A 447 17.51 20.59 46.78
CA ARG A 447 18.07 19.74 47.84
C ARG A 447 19.38 20.29 48.42
N LEU A 448 20.28 20.78 47.56
CA LEU A 448 21.52 21.43 48.00
C LEU A 448 21.24 22.66 48.87
N ALA A 449 20.23 23.46 48.53
CA ALA A 449 19.81 24.59 49.35
C ALA A 449 19.34 24.15 50.75
N VAL A 450 18.47 23.14 50.82
CA VAL A 450 17.96 22.59 52.09
C VAL A 450 19.08 21.98 52.94
N SER A 451 20.00 21.24 52.33
CA SER A 451 21.16 20.66 53.05
C SER A 451 22.07 21.75 53.61
N ALA A 452 22.30 22.83 52.85
CA ALA A 452 23.08 23.97 53.31
C ALA A 452 22.40 24.71 54.47
N GLU A 453 21.06 24.88 54.43
CA GLU A 453 20.28 25.46 55.52
C GLU A 453 20.36 24.61 56.80
N LEU A 454 20.18 23.29 56.70
CA LEU A 454 20.30 22.38 57.85
C LEU A 454 21.71 22.36 58.44
N ALA A 455 22.74 22.41 57.60
CA ALA A 455 24.14 22.48 58.04
C ALA A 455 24.47 23.84 58.71
N ASP A 456 23.76 24.91 58.35
CA ASP A 456 23.90 26.23 58.98
C ASP A 456 23.11 26.31 60.30
N GLU A 457 21.93 25.71 60.37
CA GLU A 457 21.15 25.55 61.61
C GLU A 457 21.88 24.69 62.65
N ALA A 458 22.46 23.56 62.23
CA ALA A 458 23.28 22.73 63.10
C ALA A 458 24.49 23.48 63.68
N ARG A 459 25.11 24.37 62.87
CA ARG A 459 26.20 25.24 63.32
C ARG A 459 25.74 26.33 64.29
N LYS A 460 24.54 26.89 64.09
CA LYS A 460 23.97 27.95 64.95
C LYS A 460 23.38 27.42 66.27
N GLY A 461 22.96 26.16 66.31
CA GLY A 461 22.46 25.48 67.51
C GLY A 461 23.55 25.10 68.54
N GLY A 462 24.83 25.30 68.20
CA GLY A 462 25.97 25.18 69.11
C GLY A 462 26.27 26.50 69.84
N VAL A 463 25.42 26.85 70.81
CA VAL A 463 25.78 27.67 72.00
C VAL A 463 25.32 26.95 73.24
#